data_AF-A0A656JUZ9-F1
#
_entry.id   AF-A0A656JUZ9-F1
#
_cell.length_a   1.000
_cell.length_b   1.000
_cell.length_c   1.000
_cell.angle_alpha   90.00
_cell.angle_beta   90.00
_cell.angle_gamma   90.00
#
_symmetry.space_group_name_H-M   'P 1'
#
loop_
_entity.id
_entity.type
_entity.pdbx_description
1 polymer ?
#
loop_
_entity_poly.entity_id
_entity_poly.type
_entity_poly.pdbx_seq_one_letter_code
_entity_poly.pdbx_strand_id
1 'polypeptide(L)'
;NVDPGDIATPAAATKMIQDLKGIGGGTLRIQMTHDQIQDNKEMDKLTALVNEGDKQGVKIQFTFRDNANGGGGSVLTGDKLNQASTDISNVVKKFGGHSSFVLDTFNEGGTSATQDCNAVHLRIVD
;
A
#
# COMPACT_ATOMS: atom_id res chain seq x y z
N ASN A 1 -0.07 -3.15 -11.53
CA ASN A 1 -0.67 -2.70 -10.27
C ASN A 1 -1.86 -3.59 -10.00
N VAL A 2 -1.95 -4.16 -8.81
CA VAL A 2 -3.09 -4.97 -8.38
C VAL A 2 -4.01 -4.12 -7.51
N ASP A 3 -5.32 -4.22 -7.74
CA ASP A 3 -6.35 -3.74 -6.82
C ASP A 3 -6.74 -4.92 -5.91
N PRO A 4 -6.80 -4.76 -4.58
CA PRO A 4 -7.19 -5.85 -3.69
C PRO A 4 -8.62 -6.37 -3.95
N GLY A 5 -9.50 -5.54 -4.53
CA GLY A 5 -10.86 -5.93 -4.93
C GLY A 5 -10.89 -6.99 -6.03
N ASP A 6 -9.86 -7.06 -6.87
CA ASP A 6 -9.71 -8.10 -7.90
C ASP A 6 -9.25 -9.45 -7.33
N ILE A 7 -8.78 -9.46 -6.09
CA ILE A 7 -8.37 -10.67 -5.39
C ILE A 7 -9.57 -11.22 -4.61
N ALA A 8 -10.08 -12.38 -5.02
CA ALA A 8 -11.31 -12.93 -4.44
C ALA A 8 -11.19 -13.25 -2.94
N THR A 9 -10.04 -13.77 -2.48
CA THR A 9 -9.84 -14.24 -1.10
C THR A 9 -8.39 -14.08 -0.63
N PRO A 10 -8.12 -14.11 0.68
CA PRO A 10 -6.75 -14.18 1.20
C PRO A 10 -5.95 -15.39 0.68
N ALA A 11 -6.60 -16.54 0.48
CA ALA A 11 -5.96 -17.70 -0.12
C ALA A 11 -5.53 -17.45 -1.58
N ALA A 12 -6.34 -16.71 -2.34
CA ALA A 12 -5.98 -16.29 -3.70
C ALA A 12 -4.79 -15.30 -3.68
N ALA A 13 -4.72 -14.40 -2.70
CA ALA A 13 -3.56 -13.53 -2.47
C ALA A 13 -2.27 -14.35 -2.22
N THR A 14 -2.32 -15.34 -1.32
CA THR A 14 -1.18 -16.24 -1.08
C THR A 14 -0.74 -16.93 -2.37
N LYS A 15 -1.69 -17.50 -3.12
CA LYS A 15 -1.40 -18.20 -4.37
C LYS A 15 -0.78 -17.28 -5.42
N MET A 16 -1.22 -16.03 -5.50
CA MET A 16 -0.67 -15.02 -6.39
C MET A 16 0.83 -14.79 -6.14
N ILE A 17 1.27 -14.73 -4.89
CA ILE A 17 2.70 -14.56 -4.55
C ILE A 17 3.51 -15.81 -4.90
N GLN A 18 2.96 -16.99 -4.64
CA GLN A 18 3.61 -18.26 -5.01
C GLN A 18 3.79 -18.37 -6.53
N ASP A 19 2.78 -17.98 -7.29
CA ASP A 19 2.83 -18.00 -8.76
C ASP A 19 3.80 -16.96 -9.29
N LEU A 20 3.78 -15.74 -8.74
CA LEU A 20 4.74 -14.70 -9.08
C LEU A 20 6.18 -15.16 -8.85
N LYS A 21 6.45 -15.82 -7.72
CA LYS A 21 7.77 -16.39 -7.44
C LYS A 21 8.13 -17.51 -8.41
N GLY A 22 7.17 -18.39 -8.74
CA GLY A 22 7.35 -19.51 -9.66
C GLY A 22 7.76 -19.07 -11.07
N ILE A 23 7.32 -17.89 -11.51
CA ILE A 23 7.73 -17.29 -12.79
C ILE A 23 8.99 -16.39 -12.68
N GLY A 24 9.66 -16.38 -11.53
CA GLY A 24 10.88 -15.59 -11.30
C GLY A 24 10.65 -14.12 -10.90
N GLY A 25 9.40 -13.72 -10.62
CA GLY A 25 9.08 -12.38 -10.16
C GLY A 25 9.52 -12.12 -8.71
N GLY A 26 9.94 -10.89 -8.42
CA GLY A 26 10.45 -10.49 -7.10
C GLY A 26 9.66 -9.39 -6.41
N THR A 27 8.66 -8.79 -7.06
CA THR A 27 7.89 -7.68 -6.50
C THR A 27 6.46 -7.66 -7.04
N LEU A 28 5.49 -7.51 -6.14
CA LEU A 28 4.10 -7.22 -6.45
C LEU A 28 3.78 -5.79 -5.99
N ARG A 29 3.24 -4.97 -6.90
CA ARG A 29 2.72 -3.64 -6.54
C ARG A 29 1.21 -3.68 -6.36
N ILE A 30 0.74 -3.29 -5.18
CA ILE A 30 -0.66 -3.21 -4.81
C ILE A 30 -1.04 -1.77 -4.47
N GLN A 31 -2.23 -1.36 -4.90
CA GLN A 31 -2.76 -0.04 -4.62
C GLN A 31 -4.05 -0.15 -3.83
N MET A 32 -4.19 0.65 -2.77
CA MET A 32 -5.40 0.66 -1.95
C MET A 32 -5.87 2.08 -1.68
N THR A 33 -7.18 2.27 -1.73
CA THR A 33 -7.88 3.50 -1.38
C THR A 33 -8.14 3.59 0.13
N HIS A 34 -8.56 4.77 0.61
CA HIS A 34 -9.01 4.96 1.99
C HIS A 34 -10.04 3.89 2.41
N ASP A 35 -11.12 3.74 1.63
CA ASP A 35 -12.20 2.80 1.94
C ASP A 35 -11.70 1.35 2.03
N GLN A 36 -10.78 0.96 1.14
CA GLN A 36 -10.19 -0.39 1.14
C GLN A 36 -9.28 -0.63 2.35
N ILE A 37 -8.58 0.39 2.85
CA ILE A 37 -7.74 0.26 4.06
C ILE A 37 -8.61 0.12 5.31
N GLN A 38 -9.83 0.67 5.28
CA GLN A 38 -10.80 0.54 6.37
C GLN A 38 -11.62 -0.76 6.29
N ASP A 39 -11.60 -1.48 5.16
CA ASP A 39 -12.26 -2.78 5.01
C ASP A 39 -11.35 -3.92 5.50
N ASN A 40 -11.79 -4.60 6.56
CA ASN A 40 -11.10 -5.76 7.10
C ASN A 40 -10.84 -6.86 6.06
N LYS A 41 -11.76 -7.09 5.12
CA LYS A 41 -11.59 -8.14 4.09
C LYS A 41 -10.46 -7.80 3.13
N GLU A 42 -10.32 -6.54 2.76
CA GLU A 42 -9.24 -6.08 1.88
C GLU A 42 -7.90 -6.09 2.65
N MET A 43 -7.92 -5.71 3.92
CA MET A 43 -6.74 -5.78 4.79
C MET A 43 -6.30 -7.21 5.09
N ASP A 44 -7.20 -8.19 5.14
CA ASP A 44 -6.86 -9.61 5.26
C ASP A 44 -6.13 -10.12 4.02
N LYS A 45 -6.52 -9.66 2.82
CA LYS A 45 -5.82 -9.98 1.57
C LYS A 45 -4.42 -9.36 1.55
N LEU A 46 -4.28 -8.08 1.93
CA LEU A 46 -2.96 -7.44 2.05
C LEU A 46 -2.07 -8.18 3.06
N THR A 47 -2.64 -8.59 4.20
CA THR A 47 -1.93 -9.38 5.22
C THR A 47 -1.44 -10.71 4.63
N ALA A 48 -2.27 -11.40 3.83
CA ALA A 48 -1.86 -12.64 3.16
C ALA A 48 -0.73 -12.41 2.14
N LEU A 49 -0.80 -11.34 1.35
CA LEU A 49 0.27 -10.98 0.41
C LEU A 49 1.59 -10.73 1.13
N VAL A 50 1.59 -9.93 2.19
CA VAL A 50 2.81 -9.60 2.97
C VAL A 50 3.37 -10.85 3.65
N ASN A 51 2.52 -11.64 4.32
CA ASN A 51 2.98 -12.85 4.99
C ASN A 51 3.58 -13.88 4.03
N GLU A 52 3.02 -14.04 2.82
CA GLU A 52 3.61 -14.93 1.83
C GLU A 52 4.85 -14.31 1.18
N GLY A 53 4.86 -12.99 0.99
CA GLY A 53 6.02 -12.25 0.51
C GLY A 53 7.27 -12.48 1.37
N ASP A 54 7.11 -12.45 2.69
CA ASP A 54 8.20 -12.74 3.64
C ASP A 54 8.77 -14.14 3.45
N LYS A 55 7.93 -15.14 3.24
CA LYS A 55 8.37 -16.53 3.05
C LYS A 55 9.10 -16.74 1.72
N GLN A 56 8.61 -16.10 0.65
CA GLN A 56 9.09 -16.31 -0.71
C GLN A 56 10.21 -15.34 -1.13
N GLY A 57 10.51 -14.34 -0.29
CA GLY A 57 11.41 -13.25 -0.62
C GLY A 57 10.87 -12.33 -1.72
N VAL A 58 9.54 -12.20 -1.82
CA VAL A 58 8.86 -11.32 -2.79
C VAL A 58 8.47 -10.03 -2.07
N LYS A 59 8.80 -8.88 -2.65
CA LYS A 59 8.43 -7.58 -2.10
C LYS A 59 6.97 -7.23 -2.41
N ILE A 60 6.26 -6.69 -1.43
CA ILE A 60 4.92 -6.15 -1.58
C ILE A 60 5.02 -4.63 -1.50
N GLN A 61 5.01 -4.00 -2.66
CA GLN A 61 5.02 -2.55 -2.78
C GLN A 61 3.60 -2.03 -2.63
N PHE A 62 3.29 -1.51 -1.44
CA PHE A 62 2.02 -0.89 -1.12
C PHE A 62 2.02 0.58 -1.54
N THR A 63 0.99 0.99 -2.25
CA THR A 63 0.79 2.39 -2.62
C THR A 63 -0.59 2.86 -2.22
N PHE A 64 -0.67 4.03 -1.57
CA PHE A 64 -1.95 4.67 -1.32
C PHE A 64 -2.47 5.29 -2.62
N ARG A 65 -3.71 4.95 -2.98
CA ARG A 65 -4.43 5.48 -4.13
C ARG A 65 -5.56 6.37 -3.62
N ASP A 66 -5.37 7.68 -3.67
CA ASP A 66 -6.49 8.60 -3.45
C ASP A 66 -7.34 8.69 -4.73
N ASN A 67 -8.63 8.34 -4.64
CA ASN A 67 -9.59 8.54 -5.72
C ASN A 67 -9.80 10.03 -6.06
N ALA A 68 -9.49 10.95 -5.15
CA ALA A 68 -9.46 12.39 -5.44
C ALA A 68 -8.31 12.78 -6.40
N ASN A 69 -7.33 11.89 -6.61
CA ASN A 69 -6.15 12.17 -7.41
C ASN A 69 -6.16 11.59 -8.81
N GLY A 70 -7.16 10.81 -9.25
CA GLY A 70 -7.41 10.49 -10.67
C GLY A 70 -6.21 10.09 -11.57
N GLY A 71 -5.08 9.63 -11.02
CA GLY A 71 -3.82 9.47 -11.78
C GLY A 71 -3.16 10.78 -12.25
N GLY A 72 -3.39 11.88 -11.54
CA GLY A 72 -3.05 13.23 -11.97
C GLY A 72 -2.91 14.20 -10.80
N GLY A 73 -2.06 13.86 -9.82
CA GLY A 73 -1.19 14.87 -9.22
C GLY A 73 -1.82 16.08 -8.52
N SER A 74 -2.96 15.95 -7.87
CA SER A 74 -3.47 17.02 -7.00
C SER A 74 -2.84 16.92 -5.61
N VAL A 75 -2.40 18.05 -5.06
CA VAL A 75 -1.82 18.13 -3.72
C VAL A 75 -2.91 17.84 -2.70
N LEU A 76 -2.68 16.85 -1.84
CA LEU A 76 -3.53 16.62 -0.68
C LEU A 76 -3.36 17.79 0.30
N THR A 77 -4.44 18.47 0.65
CA THR A 77 -4.43 19.57 1.61
C THR A 77 -5.52 19.37 2.67
N GLY A 78 -5.33 20.00 3.84
CA GLY A 78 -6.31 19.99 4.94
C GLY A 78 -6.66 18.59 5.42
N ASP A 79 -7.96 18.32 5.62
CA ASP A 79 -8.46 17.08 6.21
C ASP A 79 -8.09 15.83 5.39
N LYS A 80 -8.00 15.94 4.06
CA LYS A 80 -7.61 14.83 3.19
C LYS A 80 -6.16 14.43 3.38
N LEU A 81 -5.26 15.39 3.60
CA LEU A 81 -3.85 15.11 3.92
C LEU A 81 -3.73 14.41 5.28
N ASN A 82 -4.50 14.86 6.28
CA ASN A 82 -4.53 14.25 7.61
C ASN A 82 -5.07 12.81 7.57
N GLN A 83 -6.10 12.56 6.76
CA GLN A 83 -6.67 11.22 6.57
C GLN A 83 -5.65 10.29 5.89
N ALA A 84 -5.05 10.72 4.77
CA ALA A 84 -4.03 9.93 4.08
C ALA A 84 -2.82 9.64 4.97
N SER A 85 -2.35 10.62 5.75
CA SER A 85 -1.29 10.45 6.74
C SER A 85 -1.65 9.40 7.80
N THR A 86 -2.89 9.45 8.30
CA THR A 86 -3.39 8.49 9.30
C THR A 86 -3.48 7.07 8.72
N ASP A 87 -4.00 6.91 7.51
CA ASP A 87 -4.09 5.62 6.84
C ASP A 87 -2.69 5.02 6.60
N ILE A 88 -1.77 5.81 6.04
CA ILE A 88 -0.39 5.38 5.82
C ILE A 88 0.26 4.99 7.16
N SER A 89 0.08 5.79 8.22
CA SER A 89 0.60 5.46 9.55
C SER A 89 0.07 4.13 10.06
N ASN A 90 -1.22 3.84 9.89
CA ASN A 90 -1.83 2.60 10.34
C ASN A 90 -1.32 1.39 9.55
N VAL A 91 -1.16 1.52 8.22
CA VAL A 91 -0.58 0.46 7.38
C VAL A 91 0.88 0.21 7.77
N VAL A 92 1.69 1.26 7.97
CA VAL A 92 3.09 1.13 8.39
C VAL A 92 3.21 0.52 9.79
N LYS A 93 2.37 0.91 10.75
CA LYS A 93 2.35 0.28 12.08
C LYS A 93 2.04 -1.22 12.00
N LYS A 94 1.16 -1.61 11.08
CA LYS A 94 0.75 -3.01 10.92
C LYS A 94 1.80 -3.85 10.18
N PHE A 95 2.42 -3.31 9.13
CA PHE A 95 3.26 -4.09 8.23
C PHE A 95 4.74 -3.67 8.17
N GLY A 96 5.12 -2.56 8.77
CA GLY A 96 6.48 -2.00 8.67
C GLY A 96 7.59 -2.90 9.22
N GLY A 97 7.25 -3.85 10.10
CA GLY A 97 8.17 -4.88 10.58
C GLY A 97 8.38 -6.05 9.61
N HIS A 98 7.59 -6.17 8.56
CA HIS A 98 7.68 -7.25 7.58
C HIS A 98 8.75 -6.94 6.54
N SER A 99 9.69 -7.87 6.35
CA SER A 99 10.81 -7.71 5.43
C SER A 99 10.39 -7.53 3.97
N SER A 100 9.24 -8.06 3.60
CA SER A 100 8.63 -7.97 2.27
C SER A 100 7.90 -6.66 2.04
N PHE A 101 7.45 -5.97 3.08
CA PHE A 101 6.65 -4.75 2.95
C PHE A 101 7.52 -3.57 2.48
N VAL A 102 7.04 -2.89 1.45
CA VAL A 102 7.65 -1.67 0.92
C VAL A 102 6.57 -0.61 0.81
N LEU A 103 6.75 0.51 1.50
CA LEU A 103 5.87 1.67 1.36
C LEU A 103 6.31 2.50 0.16
N ASP A 104 5.44 2.63 -0.83
CA ASP A 104 5.53 3.58 -1.93
C ASP A 104 4.46 4.65 -1.70
N THR A 105 4.86 5.81 -1.18
CA THR A 105 3.96 6.73 -0.48
C THR A 105 2.84 7.29 -1.35
N PHE A 106 3.08 7.56 -2.64
CA PHE A 106 2.04 8.02 -3.58
C PHE A 106 2.35 7.57 -5.01
N ASN A 107 1.37 7.00 -5.71
CA ASN A 107 1.48 6.84 -7.16
C ASN A 107 1.32 8.22 -7.80
N GLU A 108 2.42 8.78 -8.30
CA GLU A 108 2.46 10.05 -9.03
C GLU A 108 2.12 11.27 -8.15
N GLY A 109 3.06 11.63 -7.27
CA GLY A 109 3.09 12.98 -6.69
C GLY A 109 3.06 13.99 -7.84
N GLY A 110 2.02 14.82 -7.89
CA GLY A 110 1.76 15.68 -9.03
C GLY A 110 2.87 16.66 -9.37
N THR A 111 2.65 17.42 -10.43
CA THR A 111 3.59 18.44 -10.96
C THR A 111 3.95 19.57 -9.98
N SER A 112 3.39 19.58 -8.77
CA SER A 112 3.70 20.57 -7.74
C SER A 112 3.52 19.97 -6.34
N ALA A 113 4.50 19.22 -5.83
CA ALA A 113 4.59 19.01 -4.39
C ALA A 113 4.93 20.37 -3.72
N THR A 114 3.93 21.07 -3.20
CA THR A 114 4.17 22.25 -2.34
C THR A 114 4.70 21.79 -0.98
N GLN A 115 5.33 22.71 -0.22
CA GLN A 115 5.99 22.41 1.08
C GLN A 115 5.15 21.59 2.06
N ASP A 116 3.82 21.63 1.98
CA ASP A 116 2.91 20.85 2.82
C ASP A 116 3.02 19.33 2.59
N CYS A 117 3.40 18.89 1.39
CA CYS A 117 3.65 17.47 1.09
C CYS A 117 4.90 16.93 1.81
N ASN A 118 5.84 17.81 2.19
CA ASN A 118 7.04 17.45 2.97
C ASN A 118 6.76 17.32 4.48
N ALA A 119 5.57 17.70 4.94
CA ALA A 119 5.20 17.70 6.36
C ALA A 119 4.57 16.38 6.84
N VAL A 120 4.65 15.29 6.06
CA VAL A 120 4.30 13.96 6.56
C VAL A 120 5.36 13.53 7.58
N HIS A 121 5.16 13.93 8.83
CA HIS A 121 5.99 13.56 9.96
C HIS A 121 5.63 12.11 10.37
N LEU A 122 6.11 11.14 9.60
CA LEU A 122 6.09 9.72 9.95
C LEU A 122 7.02 9.51 11.15
N ARG A 123 6.48 9.59 12.38
CA ARG A 123 7.16 9.00 13.54
C ARG A 123 7.03 7.49 13.47
N ILE A 124 8.03 6.84 12.89
CA ILE A 124 8.33 5.44 13.16
C ILE A 124 8.94 5.45 14.56
N VAL A 125 8.24 4.85 15.52
CA VAL A 125 8.77 4.65 16.88
C VAL A 125 9.27 3.21 16.90
N ASP A 126 10.57 3.07 17.15
CA ASP A 126 11.30 1.80 17.21
C ASP A 126 10.83 0.89 18.36
#